data_AF-A0AAJ2UGF8-F1
#
_entry.id   AF-A0AAJ2UGF8-F1
#
_cell.length_a   1.000
_cell.length_b   1.000
_cell.length_c   1.000
_cell.angle_alpha   90.00
_cell.angle_beta   90.00
_cell.angle_gamma   90.00
#
_symmetry.space_group_name_H-M   'P 1'
#
loop_
_entity.id
_entity.type
_entity.pdbx_description
1 polymer ?
#
loop_
_entity_poly.entity_id
_entity_poly.type
_entity_poly.pdbx_seq_one_letter_code
_entity_poly.pdbx_strand_id
1 'polypeptide(L)'
;MREDKLRNIIKVLECLKEAEDWLWLRECARRTGLHHSTVSRVLKEIDAFVEQSYLESFNLRMIRLKKGIDINGVIRVLEIKEKIKEI
;
A
#
# COMPACT_ATOMS: atom_id res chain seq x y z
N MET A 1 -11.39 -10.80 -5.48
CA MET A 1 -11.13 -9.37 -5.19
C MET A 1 -11.86 -8.54 -6.22
N ARG A 2 -12.54 -7.45 -5.84
CA ARG A 2 -13.06 -6.51 -6.85
C ARG A 2 -11.88 -5.92 -7.63
N GLU A 3 -11.98 -5.88 -8.96
CA GLU A 3 -10.92 -5.43 -9.87
C GLU A 3 -10.37 -4.04 -9.50
N ASP A 4 -11.25 -3.11 -9.13
CA ASP A 4 -10.88 -1.76 -8.69
C ASP A 4 -9.99 -1.76 -7.44
N LYS A 5 -10.24 -2.68 -6.50
CA LYS A 5 -9.44 -2.80 -5.27
C LYS A 5 -8.02 -3.24 -5.62
N LEU A 6 -7.89 -4.25 -6.48
CA LEU A 6 -6.60 -4.74 -6.94
C LEU A 6 -5.83 -3.65 -7.69
N ARG A 7 -6.50 -2.91 -8.59
CA ARG A 7 -5.90 -1.80 -9.35
C ARG A 7 -5.35 -0.71 -8.42
N ASN A 8 -6.09 -0.37 -7.37
CA ASN A 8 -5.63 0.62 -6.38
C ASN A 8 -4.43 0.10 -5.56
N ILE A 9 -4.42 -1.18 -5.21
CA ILE A 9 -3.29 -1.82 -4.52
C ILE A 9 -2.03 -1.78 -5.39
N ILE A 10 -2.15 -2.18 -6.67
CA ILE A 10 -1.03 -2.17 -7.62
C ILE A 10 -0.43 -0.77 -7.75
N LYS A 11 -1.27 0.26 -7.98
CA LYS A 11 -0.80 1.66 -8.08
C LYS A 11 -0.01 2.10 -6.85
N VAL A 12 -0.48 1.76 -5.64
CA VAL A 12 0.22 2.12 -4.40
C VAL A 12 1.53 1.35 -4.28
N LEU A 13 1.54 0.05 -4.57
CA LEU A 13 2.76 -0.77 -4.52
C LEU A 13 3.83 -0.29 -5.52
N GLU A 14 3.43 0.03 -6.75
CA GLU A 14 4.33 0.60 -7.77
C GLU A 14 4.89 1.95 -7.30
N CYS A 15 4.04 2.85 -6.81
CA CYS A 15 4.48 4.14 -6.29
C CYS A 15 5.48 4.01 -5.12
N LEU A 16 5.28 3.03 -4.23
CA LEU A 16 6.21 2.78 -3.12
C LEU A 16 7.50 2.12 -3.58
N LYS A 17 7.45 1.28 -4.61
CA LYS A 17 8.63 0.65 -5.22
C LYS A 17 9.51 1.69 -5.92
N GLU A 18 8.90 2.60 -6.68
CA GLU A 18 9.61 3.69 -7.38
C GLU A 18 10.21 4.73 -6.43
N ALA A 19 9.62 4.93 -5.25
CA ALA A 19 10.14 5.88 -4.28
C ALA A 19 11.47 5.43 -3.65
N GLU A 20 11.76 4.12 -3.64
CA GLU A 20 12.92 3.44 -3.02
C GLU A 20 13.14 3.68 -1.51
N ASP A 21 12.55 4.74 -0.95
CA ASP A 21 12.64 5.17 0.44
C ASP A 21 11.28 5.66 0.98
N TRP A 22 11.28 6.24 2.18
CA TRP A 22 10.10 6.78 2.84
C TRP A 22 9.38 7.84 2.02
N LEU A 23 8.07 7.64 1.85
CA LEU A 23 7.17 8.55 1.16
C LEU A 23 6.10 9.05 2.12
N TRP A 24 5.77 10.33 2.07
CA TRP A 24 4.60 10.84 2.80
C TRP A 24 3.32 10.24 2.23
N LEU A 25 2.35 9.90 3.08
CA LEU A 25 1.06 9.36 2.61
C LEU A 25 0.36 10.31 1.62
N ARG A 26 0.43 11.62 1.87
CA ARG A 26 -0.14 12.64 0.97
C ARG A 26 0.60 12.70 -0.37
N GLU A 27 1.91 12.47 -0.36
CA GLU A 27 2.70 12.41 -1.58
C GLU A 27 2.37 11.14 -2.39
N CYS A 28 2.19 9.99 -1.74
CA CYS A 28 1.70 8.78 -2.39
C CYS A 28 0.32 9.00 -3.05
N ALA A 29 -0.59 9.66 -2.34
CA ALA A 29 -1.90 10.04 -2.87
C ALA A 29 -1.78 10.91 -4.13
N ARG A 30 -0.87 11.90 -4.10
CA ARG A 30 -0.60 12.79 -5.24
C ARG A 30 -0.04 12.03 -6.45
N ARG A 31 0.94 11.14 -6.25
CA ARG A 31 1.57 10.36 -7.34
C ARG A 31 0.63 9.34 -7.97
N THR A 32 -0.19 8.68 -7.15
CA THR A 32 -1.12 7.64 -7.62
C THR A 32 -2.44 8.20 -8.17
N GLY A 33 -2.72 9.49 -7.95
CA GLY A 33 -4.00 10.12 -8.24
C GLY A 33 -5.14 9.61 -7.36
N LEU A 34 -4.84 8.88 -6.28
CA LEU A 34 -5.84 8.33 -5.37
C LEU A 34 -6.12 9.31 -4.23
N HIS A 35 -7.36 9.34 -3.75
CA HIS A 35 -7.68 10.08 -2.55
C HIS A 35 -6.92 9.50 -1.34
N HIS A 36 -6.46 10.35 -0.42
CA HIS A 36 -5.66 9.93 0.74
C HIS A 36 -6.36 8.88 1.63
N SER A 37 -7.70 8.90 1.68
CA SER A 37 -8.49 7.86 2.38
C SER A 37 -8.44 6.51 1.66
N THR A 38 -8.39 6.50 0.32
CA THR A 38 -8.21 5.27 -0.48
C THR A 38 -6.82 4.69 -0.25
N VAL A 39 -5.78 5.52 -0.28
CA VAL A 39 -4.41 5.07 0.06
C VAL A 39 -4.37 4.49 1.48
N SER A 40 -5.00 5.17 2.46
CA SER A 40 -5.08 4.65 3.83
C SER A 40 -5.79 3.30 3.95
N ARG A 41 -6.85 3.07 3.15
CA ARG A 41 -7.54 1.77 3.10
C ARG A 41 -6.66 0.70 2.47
N VAL A 42 -6.01 1.01 1.35
CA VAL A 42 -5.06 0.10 0.68
C VAL A 42 -3.95 -0.31 1.65
N LEU A 43 -3.35 0.64 2.38
CA LEU A 43 -2.29 0.35 3.34
C LEU A 43 -2.71 -0.62 4.44
N LYS A 44 -3.99 -0.64 4.85
CA LYS A 44 -4.49 -1.63 5.81
C LYS A 44 -4.49 -3.05 5.24
N GLU A 45 -4.72 -3.18 3.94
CA GLU A 45 -4.74 -4.49 3.25
C GLU A 45 -3.33 -5.04 3.03
N ILE A 46 -2.35 -4.15 2.80
CA ILE A 46 -0.95 -4.50 2.55
C ILE A 46 -0.03 -4.24 3.76
N ASP A 47 -0.57 -4.04 4.95
CA ASP A 47 0.18 -3.64 6.15
C ASP A 47 1.37 -4.56 6.46
N ALA A 48 1.20 -5.87 6.21
CA ALA A 48 2.26 -6.86 6.37
C ALA A 48 3.51 -6.59 5.51
N PHE A 49 3.37 -5.86 4.40
CA PHE A 49 4.41 -5.63 3.39
C PHE A 49 5.00 -4.21 3.42
N VAL A 50 4.43 -3.31 4.23
CA VAL A 50 4.87 -1.92 4.34
C VAL A 50 5.38 -1.61 5.74
N GLU A 51 6.22 -0.59 5.84
CA GLU A 51 6.58 0.03 7.10
C GLU A 51 5.95 1.42 7.17
N GLN A 52 5.55 1.81 8.37
CA GLN A 52 4.87 3.06 8.62
C GLN A 52 5.52 3.78 9.79
N SER A 53 5.71 5.09 9.66
CA SER A 53 6.20 5.95 10.73
C SER A 53 5.27 7.14 10.87
N TYR A 54 4.98 7.51 12.12
CA TYR A 54 4.11 8.61 12.47
C TYR A 54 4.90 9.66 13.22
N LEU A 55 4.84 10.90 12.72
CA LEU A 55 5.39 12.07 13.39
C LEU A 55 4.21 12.84 14.00
N GLU A 56 3.91 12.53 15.27
CA GLU A 56 2.72 13.04 15.97
C GLU A 56 2.67 14.58 15.99
N SER A 57 3.80 15.24 16.20
CA SER A 57 3.91 16.71 16.28
C SER A 57 3.46 17.44 15.01
N PHE A 58 3.39 16.74 13.87
CA PHE A 58 3.01 17.33 12.58
C PHE A 58 1.86 16.59 11.90
N ASN A 59 1.27 15.59 12.55
CA ASN A 59 0.27 14.68 11.96
C ASN A 59 0.73 14.15 10.59
N LEU A 60 2.01 13.78 10.50
CA LEU A 60 2.60 13.27 9.27
C LEU A 60 2.76 11.75 9.37
N ARG A 61 2.33 11.06 8.32
CA ARG A 61 2.49 9.61 8.16
C ARG A 61 3.40 9.34 6.98
N MET A 62 4.51 8.68 7.24
CA MET A 62 5.44 8.17 6.24
C MET A 62 5.19 6.68 6.03
N ILE A 63 5.35 6.25 4.78
CA ILE A 63 5.14 4.88 4.35
C ILE A 63 6.28 4.47 3.43
N ARG A 64 6.75 3.24 3.56
CA ARG A 64 7.67 2.62 2.59
C ARG A 64 7.35 1.14 2.41
N LEU A 65 7.75 0.60 1.28
CA LEU A 65 7.72 -0.85 1.09
C LEU A 65 8.84 -1.49 1.94
N LYS A 66 8.58 -2.65 2.56
CA LYS A 66 9.65 -3.41 3.21
C LYS A 66 10.70 -3.82 2.16
N LYS A 67 11.96 -3.93 2.59
CA LYS A 67 13.05 -4.36 1.71
C LYS A 67 12.78 -5.79 1.19
N GLY A 68 13.05 -6.02 -0.10
CA GLY A 68 12.92 -7.33 -0.73
C GLY A 68 11.48 -7.76 -1.05
N ILE A 69 10.49 -6.89 -0.88
CA ILE A 69 9.11 -7.19 -1.29
C ILE A 69 8.98 -7.10 -2.82
N ASP A 70 8.47 -8.18 -3.40
CA ASP A 70 8.05 -8.22 -4.80
C ASP A 70 6.53 -8.01 -4.93
N ILE A 71 6.13 -7.19 -5.90
CA ILE A 71 4.72 -6.81 -6.12
C ILE A 71 3.88 -8.04 -6.49
N ASN A 72 4.39 -8.93 -7.36
CA ASN A 72 3.65 -10.12 -7.75
C ASN A 72 3.47 -11.08 -6.57
N GLY A 73 4.50 -11.19 -5.72
CA GLY A 73 4.41 -11.91 -4.44
C GLY A 73 3.30 -11.38 -3.53
N VAL A 74 3.19 -10.05 -3.39
CA VAL A 74 2.12 -9.42 -2.58
C VAL A 74 0.75 -9.76 -3.14
N ILE A 75 0.53 -9.60 -4.44
CA ILE A 75 -0.76 -9.87 -5.10
C ILE A 75 -1.18 -11.32 -4.87
N ARG A 76 -0.27 -12.27 -5.09
CA ARG A 76 -0.54 -13.70 -4.90
C ARG A 76 -0.96 -14.02 -3.47
N VAL A 77 -0.30 -13.43 -2.48
CA VAL A 77 -0.68 -13.61 -1.06
C VAL A 77 -2.08 -13.05 -0.79
N LEU A 78 -2.43 -11.89 -1.36
CA LEU A 78 -3.76 -11.30 -1.18
C LEU A 78 -4.86 -12.16 -1.80
N GLU A 79 -4.64 -12.70 -3.01
CA GLU A 79 -5.58 -13.60 -3.66
C GLU A 79 -5.80 -14.90 -2.86
N ILE A 80 -4.73 -15.49 -2.33
CA ILE A 80 -4.83 -16.69 -1.48
C ILE A 80 -5.60 -16.37 -0.20
N LYS A 81 -5.30 -15.24 0.46
CA LYS A 81 -6.00 -14.82 1.68
C LYS A 81 -7.50 -14.62 1.46
N GLU A 82 -7.89 -14.11 0.31
CA GLU A 82 -9.30 -13.93 -0.02
C GLU A 82 -10.00 -15.27 -0.24
N LYS A 83 -9.38 -16.19 -1.01
CA LYS A 83 -9.92 -17.55 -1.20
C LYS A 83 -10.12 -18.30 0.12
N ILE A 84 -9.20 -18.14 1.08
CA ILE A 84 -9.33 -18.78 2.40
C ILE A 84 -10.51 -18.20 3.20
N LYS A 85 -10.82 -16.90 3.05
CA LYS A 85 -11.94 -16.27 3.76
C LYS A 85 -13.31 -16.68 3.23
N GLU A 86 -13.37 -17.25 2.02
CA GLU A 86 -14.60 -17.72 1.38
C GLU A 86 -14.94 -19.18 1.74
N ILE A 87 -14.07 -19.87 2.48
CA ILE A 87 -14.25 -21.23 3.02
C ILE A 87 -14.77 -21.14 4.45
#